data_AF-A0A428ZNJ0-F1
#
_entry.id   AF-A0A428ZNJ0-F1
#
_cell.length_a   1.000
_cell.length_b   1.000
_cell.length_c   1.000
_cell.angle_alpha   90.00
_cell.angle_beta   90.00
_cell.angle_gamma   90.00
#
_symmetry.space_group_name_H-M   'P 1'
#
loop_
_entity.id
_entity.type
_entity.pdbx_description
1 polymer ?
#
loop_
_entity_poly.entity_id
_entity_poly.type
_entity_poly.pdbx_seq_one_letter_code
_entity_poly.pdbx_strand_id
1 'polypeptide(L)'
;MIVIVRCVLLLLVLAGCGGQVTGPVPEPPASGTGRSTPFGLTERAFVELAIATDEQAVKLLDVGARQAMQPALKQLANDIGAARRAEVVELHGLLTAAALEYVNNHKGHDMPGMPTDEEISALEASGPGFDALFAKLLRAHLDESITVVRSAAQAVSDEPTKALARRMETDRIGFTQRLGAVVPV
;
A
#
# COMPACT_ATOMS: atom_id res chain seq x y z
N MET A 1 -13.27 -78.08 -10.13
CA MET A 1 -12.43 -79.20 -10.60
C MET A 1 -11.00 -78.71 -10.74
N ILE A 2 -10.08 -79.52 -10.21
CA ILE A 2 -8.61 -79.41 -10.17
C ILE A 2 -8.08 -79.36 -11.62
N VAL A 3 -7.00 -78.65 -11.97
CA VAL A 3 -5.64 -79.21 -12.24
C VAL A 3 -4.88 -78.12 -13.03
N ILE A 4 -4.00 -77.32 -12.40
CA ILE A 4 -2.52 -77.35 -12.52
C ILE A 4 -2.01 -78.03 -13.78
N VAL A 5 -1.31 -77.36 -14.72
CA VAL A 5 -0.07 -77.90 -15.29
C VAL A 5 0.76 -76.74 -15.87
N ARG A 6 2.02 -76.74 -15.42
CA ARG A 6 3.16 -75.89 -15.73
C ARG A 6 3.97 -76.60 -16.83
N CYS A 7 4.94 -75.89 -17.43
CA CYS A 7 6.03 -76.41 -18.29
C CYS A 7 5.72 -76.45 -19.80
N VAL A 8 6.62 -76.12 -20.75
CA VAL A 8 8.05 -75.72 -20.73
C VAL A 8 8.46 -75.38 -22.19
N LEU A 9 9.36 -74.38 -22.36
CA LEU A 9 10.35 -74.12 -23.45
C LEU A 9 9.90 -74.17 -24.95
N LEU A 10 10.36 -73.32 -25.88
CA LEU A 10 11.74 -73.10 -26.31
C LEU A 10 11.87 -71.88 -27.27
N LEU A 11 13.11 -71.41 -27.43
CA LEU A 11 13.59 -70.13 -28.01
C LEU A 11 13.49 -69.96 -29.54
N LEU A 12 13.44 -68.70 -29.99
CA LEU A 12 14.31 -68.20 -31.07
C LEU A 12 14.50 -66.67 -30.96
N VAL A 13 15.77 -66.28 -30.88
CA VAL A 13 16.29 -64.92 -30.67
C VAL A 13 16.49 -64.25 -32.03
N LEU A 14 15.99 -63.02 -32.21
CA LEU A 14 16.57 -62.08 -33.17
C LEU A 14 17.07 -60.83 -32.42
N ALA A 15 18.38 -60.62 -32.54
CA ALA A 15 19.08 -59.45 -32.06
C ALA A 15 18.69 -58.22 -32.90
N GLY A 16 18.08 -57.22 -32.25
CA GLY A 16 17.91 -55.87 -32.78
C GLY A 16 18.69 -54.89 -31.93
N CYS A 17 19.84 -54.43 -32.41
CA CYS A 17 20.56 -53.31 -31.82
C CYS A 17 19.81 -52.01 -32.13
N GLY A 18 19.29 -51.36 -31.09
CA GLY A 18 18.72 -50.03 -31.17
C GLY A 18 18.94 -49.32 -29.85
N GLY A 19 20.06 -48.60 -29.72
CA GLY A 19 20.32 -47.76 -28.56
C GLY A 19 19.26 -46.66 -28.47
N GLN A 20 18.56 -46.59 -27.34
CA GLN A 20 17.73 -45.45 -26.96
C GLN A 20 18.13 -45.08 -25.53
N VAL A 21 18.70 -43.89 -25.44
CA VAL A 21 19.21 -43.27 -24.23
C VAL A 21 18.06 -43.05 -23.25
N THR A 22 18.05 -43.76 -22.11
CA THR A 22 17.16 -43.43 -20.99
C THR A 22 17.75 -42.24 -20.24
N GLY A 23 17.52 -41.03 -20.77
CA GLY A 23 17.65 -39.80 -20.01
C GLY A 23 16.32 -39.47 -19.31
N PRO A 24 16.33 -38.87 -18.11
CA PRO A 24 15.12 -38.33 -17.51
C PRO A 24 14.49 -37.32 -18.46
N VAL A 25 13.19 -37.47 -18.72
CA VAL A 25 12.38 -36.50 -19.47
C VAL A 25 12.43 -35.17 -18.70
N PRO A 26 12.83 -34.04 -19.30
CA PRO A 26 12.71 -32.75 -18.65
C PRO A 26 11.22 -32.47 -18.43
N GLU A 27 10.82 -32.37 -17.17
CA GLU A 27 9.50 -31.84 -16.82
C GLU A 27 9.41 -30.41 -17.39
N PRO A 28 8.31 -30.03 -18.08
CA PRO A 28 8.16 -28.67 -18.55
C PRO A 28 8.19 -27.73 -17.33
N PRO A 29 8.87 -26.57 -17.42
CA PRO A 29 8.90 -25.64 -16.31
C PRO A 29 7.45 -25.27 -15.96
N ALA A 30 7.11 -25.42 -14.68
CA ALA A 30 5.86 -24.88 -14.15
C ALA A 30 5.80 -23.41 -14.55
N SER A 31 4.90 -23.09 -15.47
CA SER A 31 4.60 -21.71 -15.83
C SER A 31 3.88 -21.11 -14.63
N GLY A 32 4.66 -20.68 -13.63
CA GLY A 32 4.24 -19.71 -12.64
C GLY A 32 4.03 -18.38 -13.35
N THR A 33 2.97 -18.28 -14.15
CA THR A 33 2.40 -16.99 -14.47
C THR A 33 1.79 -16.51 -13.17
N GLY A 34 2.57 -15.76 -12.37
CA GLY A 34 2.01 -14.89 -11.36
C GLY A 34 1.02 -13.99 -12.09
N ARG A 35 -0.24 -14.39 -12.08
CA ARG A 35 -1.32 -13.64 -12.71
C ARG A 35 -1.46 -12.41 -11.82
N SER A 36 -1.00 -11.26 -12.29
CA SER A 36 -1.21 -10.00 -11.61
C SER A 36 -2.72 -9.87 -11.36
N THR A 37 -3.11 -9.80 -10.11
CA THR A 37 -4.47 -9.48 -9.70
C THR A 37 -4.83 -8.12 -10.28
N PRO A 38 -5.92 -8.02 -11.07
CA PRO A 38 -6.33 -6.74 -11.64
C PRO A 38 -6.70 -5.73 -10.55
N PHE A 39 -6.52 -4.44 -10.84
CA PHE A 39 -7.00 -3.35 -10.01
C PHE A 39 -8.53 -3.44 -9.86
N GLY A 40 -9.01 -3.61 -8.63
CA GLY A 40 -10.42 -3.87 -8.32
C GLY A 40 -11.10 -2.75 -7.52
N LEU A 41 -12.27 -3.06 -6.96
CA LEU A 41 -13.07 -2.10 -6.21
C LEU A 41 -12.44 -1.72 -4.86
N THR A 42 -11.76 -2.65 -4.20
CA THR A 42 -11.07 -2.39 -2.92
C THR A 42 -9.90 -1.44 -3.13
N GLU A 43 -9.13 -1.65 -4.19
CA GLU A 43 -8.04 -0.78 -4.62
C GLU A 43 -8.56 0.61 -4.95
N ARG A 44 -9.64 0.69 -5.76
CA ARG A 44 -10.28 1.97 -6.09
C ARG A 44 -10.72 2.72 -4.84
N ALA A 45 -11.41 2.05 -3.92
CA ALA A 45 -11.90 2.65 -2.69
C ALA A 45 -10.75 3.19 -1.83
N PHE A 46 -9.68 2.41 -1.65
CA PHE A 46 -8.49 2.86 -0.93
C PHE A 46 -7.82 4.05 -1.62
N VAL A 47 -7.58 3.96 -2.94
CA VAL A 47 -6.86 5.00 -3.68
C VAL A 47 -7.63 6.32 -3.68
N GLU A 48 -8.95 6.28 -3.93
CA GLU A 48 -9.78 7.50 -3.90
C GLU A 48 -9.86 8.12 -2.50
N LEU A 49 -9.93 7.30 -1.44
CA LEU A 49 -9.89 7.75 -0.05
C LEU A 49 -8.53 8.39 0.28
N ALA A 50 -7.44 7.70 -0.05
CA ALA A 50 -6.07 8.14 0.23
C ALA A 50 -5.78 9.49 -0.43
N ILE A 51 -6.15 9.67 -1.71
CA ILE A 51 -6.01 10.97 -2.41
C ILE A 51 -6.76 12.06 -1.64
N ALA A 52 -8.02 11.83 -1.29
CA ALA A 52 -8.82 12.84 -0.59
C ALA A 52 -8.23 13.20 0.78
N THR A 53 -7.78 12.21 1.56
CA THR A 53 -7.16 12.45 2.87
C THR A 53 -5.80 13.13 2.76
N ASP A 54 -4.99 12.78 1.76
CA ASP A 54 -3.65 13.34 1.58
C ASP A 54 -3.72 14.78 1.07
N GLU A 55 -4.65 15.11 0.16
CA GLU A 55 -4.91 16.48 -0.28
C GLU A 55 -5.35 17.37 0.89
N GLN A 56 -6.24 16.87 1.75
CA GLN A 56 -6.68 17.60 2.94
C GLN A 56 -5.55 17.75 3.97
N ALA A 57 -4.73 16.71 4.16
CA ALA A 57 -3.55 16.76 5.02
C ALA A 57 -2.53 17.79 4.53
N VAL A 58 -2.33 17.92 3.22
CA VAL A 58 -1.42 18.93 2.64
C VAL A 58 -1.82 20.34 3.05
N LYS A 59 -3.12 20.67 3.12
CA LYS A 59 -3.58 21.98 3.61
C LYS A 59 -3.13 22.22 5.06
N LEU A 60 -3.34 21.26 5.96
CA LEU A 60 -2.90 21.32 7.36
C LEU A 60 -1.37 21.48 7.44
N LEU A 61 -0.63 20.71 6.65
CA LEU A 61 0.83 20.68 6.66
C LEU A 61 1.45 21.97 6.12
N ASP A 62 0.84 22.57 5.10
CA ASP A 62 1.29 23.87 4.58
C ASP A 62 1.06 24.99 5.61
N VAL A 63 -0.03 24.94 6.39
CA VAL A 63 -0.24 25.85 7.53
C VAL A 63 0.86 25.66 8.58
N GLY A 64 1.14 24.42 8.96
CA GLY A 64 2.24 24.06 9.87
C GLY A 64 3.60 24.57 9.40
N ALA A 65 3.92 24.33 8.13
CA ALA A 65 5.18 24.75 7.51
C ALA A 65 5.36 26.28 7.48
N ARG A 66 4.27 27.05 7.37
CA ARG A 66 4.30 28.51 7.41
C ARG A 66 4.41 29.04 8.85
N GLN A 67 3.55 28.56 9.74
CA GLN A 67 3.28 29.25 11.01
C GLN A 67 3.92 28.61 12.25
N ALA A 68 4.38 27.36 12.20
CA ALA A 68 4.98 26.73 13.38
C ALA A 68 6.18 27.53 13.91
N MET A 69 6.22 27.76 15.22
CA MET A 69 7.27 28.51 15.89
C MET A 69 8.49 27.64 16.17
N GLN A 70 8.28 26.38 16.55
CA GLN A 70 9.35 25.41 16.76
C GLN A 70 9.97 24.98 15.41
N PRO A 71 11.27 25.20 15.19
CA PRO A 71 11.92 24.88 13.91
C PRO A 71 11.81 23.40 13.52
N ALA A 72 11.92 22.49 14.50
CA ALA A 72 11.80 21.06 14.25
C ALA A 72 10.38 20.65 13.83
N LEU A 73 9.35 21.30 14.39
CA LEU A 73 7.95 21.06 14.02
C LEU A 73 7.64 21.61 12.62
N LYS A 74 8.18 22.79 12.30
CA LYS A 74 8.13 23.37 10.96
C LYS A 74 8.79 22.48 9.91
N GLN A 75 9.98 21.94 10.21
CA GLN A 75 10.65 21.02 9.29
C GLN A 75 9.86 19.72 9.12
N LEU A 76 9.33 19.17 10.20
CA LEU A 76 8.48 17.97 10.14
C LEU A 76 7.25 18.21 9.25
N ALA A 77 6.58 19.36 9.38
CA ALA A 77 5.44 19.71 8.54
C ALA A 77 5.82 19.75 7.04
N ASN A 78 6.96 20.35 6.70
CA ASN A 78 7.47 20.38 5.32
C ASN A 78 7.74 18.97 4.77
N ASP A 79 8.39 18.11 5.57
CA ASP A 79 8.76 16.76 5.14
C ASP A 79 7.53 15.89 4.91
N ILE A 80 6.56 15.92 5.83
CA ILE A 80 5.30 15.17 5.67
C ILE A 80 4.52 15.73 4.48
N GLY A 81 4.47 17.06 4.32
CA GLY A 81 3.77 17.68 3.18
C GLY A 81 4.36 17.27 1.83
N ALA A 82 5.69 17.17 1.74
CA ALA A 82 6.37 16.67 0.56
C ALA A 82 6.03 15.19 0.29
N ALA A 83 6.03 14.34 1.32
CA ALA A 83 5.66 12.95 1.20
C ALA A 83 4.21 12.77 0.73
N ARG A 84 3.25 13.50 1.32
CA ARG A 84 1.83 13.44 0.91
C ARG A 84 1.62 13.88 -0.54
N ARG A 85 2.29 14.94 -0.99
CA ARG A 85 2.24 15.35 -2.40
C ARG A 85 2.80 14.29 -3.35
N ALA A 86 3.89 13.61 -2.96
CA ALA A 86 4.43 12.50 -3.74
C ALA A 86 3.46 11.31 -3.79
N GLU A 87 2.85 10.96 -2.65
CA GLU A 87 1.84 9.90 -2.56
C GLU A 87 0.63 10.19 -3.47
N VAL A 88 0.11 11.42 -3.48
CA VAL A 88 -0.99 11.83 -4.39
C VAL A 88 -0.64 11.57 -5.86
N VAL A 89 0.60 11.87 -6.29
CA VAL A 89 1.06 11.59 -7.66
C VAL A 89 1.09 10.09 -7.95
N GLU A 90 1.61 9.27 -7.02
CA GLU A 90 1.64 7.82 -7.18
C GLU A 90 0.23 7.20 -7.23
N LEU A 91 -0.67 7.67 -6.36
CA LEU A 91 -2.06 7.23 -6.29
C LEU A 91 -2.83 7.55 -7.59
N HIS A 92 -2.66 8.75 -8.16
CA HIS A 92 -3.18 9.07 -9.48
C HIS A 92 -2.57 8.21 -10.59
N GLY A 93 -1.29 7.85 -10.44
CA GLY A 93 -0.61 6.90 -11.33
C GLY A 93 -1.29 5.53 -11.35
N LEU A 94 -1.73 5.02 -10.20
CA LEU A 94 -2.48 3.75 -10.11
C LEU A 94 -3.82 3.82 -10.83
N LEU A 95 -4.59 4.90 -10.65
CA LEU A 95 -5.85 5.10 -11.37
C LEU A 95 -5.64 5.19 -12.88
N THR A 96 -4.62 5.93 -13.31
CA THR A 96 -4.26 6.07 -14.73
C THR A 96 -3.87 4.73 -15.35
N ALA A 97 -3.07 3.93 -14.67
CA ALA A 97 -2.68 2.58 -15.12
C ALA A 97 -3.89 1.63 -15.22
N ALA A 98 -4.92 1.85 -14.39
CA ALA A 98 -6.18 1.13 -14.45
C ALA A 98 -7.19 1.71 -15.47
N ALA A 99 -6.83 2.77 -16.21
CA ALA A 99 -7.72 3.52 -17.10
C ALA A 99 -9.00 4.03 -16.40
N LEU A 100 -8.85 4.46 -15.14
CA LEU A 100 -9.92 5.03 -14.32
C LEU A 100 -9.68 6.52 -14.09
N GLU A 101 -10.75 7.30 -14.19
CA GLU A 101 -10.75 8.69 -13.74
C GLU A 101 -10.91 8.77 -12.22
N TYR A 102 -10.23 9.74 -11.61
CA TYR A 102 -10.42 10.06 -10.21
C TYR A 102 -11.77 10.76 -9.99
N VAL A 103 -12.55 10.25 -9.03
CA VAL A 103 -13.74 10.91 -8.51
C VAL A 103 -13.56 11.09 -7.02
N ASN A 104 -13.61 12.35 -6.55
CA ASN A 104 -13.54 12.62 -5.11
C ASN A 104 -14.91 12.38 -4.45
N ASN A 105 -15.23 11.11 -4.20
CA ASN A 105 -16.44 10.68 -3.48
C ASN A 105 -16.48 11.13 -2.01
N HIS A 106 -15.35 11.61 -1.49
CA HIS A 106 -15.20 12.05 -0.09
C HIS A 106 -15.27 13.58 0.05
N LYS A 107 -15.49 14.32 -1.04
CA LYS A 107 -15.55 15.77 -1.04
C LYS A 107 -16.69 16.26 -0.14
N GLY A 108 -16.37 17.09 0.84
CA GLY A 108 -17.34 17.69 1.75
C GLY A 108 -17.84 16.75 2.84
N HIS A 109 -17.16 15.61 3.06
CA HIS A 109 -17.44 14.69 4.15
C HIS A 109 -16.29 14.71 5.16
N ASP A 110 -16.61 14.96 6.42
CA ASP A 110 -15.66 14.79 7.52
C ASP A 110 -15.52 13.31 7.87
N MET A 111 -14.27 12.87 8.01
CA MET A 111 -13.93 11.50 8.39
C MET A 111 -13.01 11.54 9.61
N PRO A 112 -13.02 10.50 10.46
CA PRO A 112 -12.04 10.37 11.53
C PRO A 112 -10.63 10.64 10.99
N GLY A 113 -9.85 11.43 11.74
CA GLY A 113 -8.47 11.77 11.41
C GLY A 113 -8.25 12.62 10.15
N MET A 114 -9.26 12.94 9.35
CA MET A 114 -9.13 13.93 8.29
C MET A 114 -9.21 15.33 8.91
N PRO A 115 -8.19 16.20 8.74
CA PRO A 115 -8.27 17.55 9.29
C PRO A 115 -9.35 18.36 8.56
N THR A 116 -10.36 18.86 9.25
CA THR A 116 -11.46 19.59 8.60
C THR A 116 -11.03 21.00 8.18
N ASP A 117 -11.77 21.63 7.26
CA ASP A 117 -11.49 23.02 6.87
C ASP A 117 -11.70 24.00 8.05
N GLU A 118 -12.63 23.72 8.96
CA GLU A 118 -12.83 24.47 10.21
C GLU A 118 -11.66 24.30 11.18
N GLU A 119 -11.14 23.07 11.35
CA GLU A 119 -9.98 22.82 12.19
C GLU A 119 -8.72 23.54 11.68
N ILE A 120 -8.52 23.55 10.35
CA ILE A 120 -7.41 24.26 9.71
C ILE A 120 -7.57 25.77 9.89
N SER A 121 -8.78 26.30 9.72
CA SER A 121 -9.07 27.74 9.93
C SER A 121 -8.85 28.15 11.40
N ALA A 122 -9.30 27.32 12.34
CA ALA A 122 -9.07 27.53 13.77
C ALA A 122 -7.58 27.47 14.11
N LEU A 123 -6.83 26.58 13.46
CA LEU A 123 -5.38 26.50 13.61
C LEU A 123 -4.70 27.79 13.14
N GLU A 124 -5.04 28.32 11.97
CA GLU A 124 -4.46 29.58 11.48
C GLU A 124 -4.74 30.77 12.41
N ALA A 125 -5.87 30.76 13.13
CA ALA A 125 -6.24 31.80 14.08
C ALA A 125 -5.69 31.60 15.52
N SER A 126 -4.95 30.52 15.78
CA SER A 126 -4.64 30.07 17.14
C SER A 126 -3.55 30.87 17.87
N GLY A 127 -2.79 31.70 17.17
CA GLY A 127 -1.77 32.57 17.76
C GLY A 127 -0.72 31.79 18.58
N PRO A 128 -0.43 32.18 19.83
CA PRO A 128 0.58 31.50 20.66
C PRO A 128 0.32 30.00 20.92
N GLY A 129 -0.92 29.53 20.76
CA GLY A 129 -1.30 28.12 20.91
C GLY A 129 -1.03 27.26 19.68
N PHE A 130 -0.49 27.83 18.60
CA PHE A 130 -0.37 27.19 17.29
C PHE A 130 0.33 25.85 17.33
N ASP A 131 1.55 25.78 17.86
CA ASP A 131 2.36 24.55 17.81
C ASP A 131 1.67 23.38 18.52
N ALA A 132 1.01 23.66 19.66
CA ALA A 132 0.30 22.65 20.43
C ALA A 132 -0.95 22.14 19.68
N LEU A 133 -1.73 23.05 19.09
CA LEU A 133 -2.90 22.68 18.31
C LEU A 133 -2.51 21.94 17.02
N PHE A 134 -1.51 22.42 16.30
CA PHE A 134 -0.98 21.77 15.10
C PHE A 134 -0.50 20.35 15.42
N ALA A 135 0.30 20.17 16.47
CA ALA A 135 0.80 18.86 16.86
C ALA A 135 -0.32 17.90 17.27
N LYS A 136 -1.38 18.41 17.92
CA LYS A 136 -2.58 17.62 18.25
C LYS A 136 -3.30 17.14 17.00
N LEU A 137 -3.60 18.04 16.06
CA LEU A 137 -4.28 17.71 14.80
C LEU A 137 -3.43 16.75 13.95
N LEU A 138 -2.14 17.02 13.83
CA LEU A 138 -1.21 16.18 13.09
C LEU A 138 -1.11 14.76 13.68
N ARG A 139 -1.08 14.63 15.02
CA ARG A 139 -1.09 13.32 15.69
C ARG A 139 -2.37 12.55 15.40
N ALA A 140 -3.54 13.19 15.58
CA ALA A 140 -4.83 12.56 15.28
C ALA A 140 -4.92 12.09 13.83
N HIS A 141 -4.42 12.90 12.89
CA HIS A 141 -4.35 12.54 11.48
C HIS A 141 -3.42 11.34 11.22
N LEU A 142 -2.20 11.35 11.78
CA LEU A 142 -1.24 10.27 11.59
C LEU A 142 -1.76 8.94 12.16
N ASP A 143 -2.33 8.95 13.36
CA ASP A 143 -2.82 7.74 14.04
C ASP A 143 -3.95 7.06 13.24
N GLU A 144 -4.91 7.84 12.74
CA GLU A 144 -5.97 7.31 11.91
C GLU A 144 -5.46 6.88 10.54
N SER A 145 -4.58 7.67 9.92
CA SER A 145 -4.02 7.35 8.61
C SER A 145 -3.24 6.04 8.64
N ILE A 146 -2.52 5.73 9.74
CA ILE A 146 -1.87 4.41 9.95
C ILE A 146 -2.91 3.29 9.92
N THR A 147 -4.05 3.48 10.58
CA THR A 147 -5.13 2.48 10.63
C THR A 147 -5.67 2.19 9.24
N VAL A 148 -5.94 3.24 8.45
CA VAL A 148 -6.44 3.12 7.08
C VAL A 148 -5.44 2.39 6.17
N VAL A 149 -4.18 2.82 6.13
CA VAL A 149 -3.20 2.22 5.21
C VAL A 149 -2.82 0.80 5.60
N ARG A 150 -2.82 0.47 6.91
CA ARG A 150 -2.62 -0.90 7.39
C ARG A 150 -3.76 -1.81 6.98
N SER A 151 -5.00 -1.31 7.05
CA SER A 151 -6.17 -2.06 6.60
C SER A 151 -6.11 -2.30 5.08
N ALA A 152 -5.77 -1.25 4.32
CA ALA A 152 -5.59 -1.36 2.87
C ALA A 152 -4.50 -2.36 2.49
N ALA A 153 -3.33 -2.32 3.12
CA ALA A 153 -2.21 -3.23 2.86
C ALA A 153 -2.55 -4.72 3.08
N GLN A 154 -3.59 -5.01 3.87
CA GLN A 154 -4.12 -6.36 4.09
C GLN A 154 -5.25 -6.72 3.11
N ALA A 155 -6.05 -5.75 2.70
CA ALA A 155 -7.27 -5.97 1.92
C ALA A 155 -7.06 -5.92 0.40
N VAL A 156 -6.16 -5.05 -0.08
CA VAL A 156 -5.89 -4.92 -1.53
C VAL A 156 -5.15 -6.14 -2.06
N SER A 157 -5.50 -6.52 -3.27
CA SER A 157 -5.01 -7.74 -3.92
C SER A 157 -3.90 -7.46 -4.92
N ASP A 158 -3.92 -6.33 -5.62
CA ASP A 158 -2.86 -5.99 -6.60
C ASP A 158 -1.57 -5.54 -5.91
N GLU A 159 -0.43 -5.99 -6.45
CA GLU A 159 0.87 -5.73 -5.84
C GLU A 159 1.32 -4.26 -5.89
N PRO A 160 1.09 -3.48 -6.96
CA PRO A 160 1.39 -2.05 -6.97
C PRO A 160 0.70 -1.28 -5.83
N THR A 161 -0.61 -1.43 -5.65
CA THR A 161 -1.34 -0.73 -4.58
C THR A 161 -0.90 -1.23 -3.21
N LYS A 162 -0.72 -2.54 -3.03
CA LYS A 162 -0.25 -3.13 -1.76
C LYS A 162 1.14 -2.61 -1.37
N ALA A 163 2.05 -2.51 -2.34
CA ALA A 163 3.39 -1.98 -2.12
C ALA A 163 3.35 -0.51 -1.70
N LEU A 164 2.52 0.32 -2.36
CA LEU A 164 2.33 1.71 -1.97
C LEU A 164 1.75 1.83 -0.55
N ALA A 165 0.68 1.09 -0.23
CA ALA A 165 0.06 1.11 1.10
C ALA A 165 1.05 0.72 2.24
N ARG A 166 1.95 -0.24 2.00
CA ARG A 166 2.99 -0.63 2.97
C ARG A 166 4.07 0.44 3.16
N ARG A 167 4.47 1.12 2.09
CA ARG A 167 5.41 2.26 2.21
C ARG A 167 4.76 3.40 2.98
N MET A 168 3.53 3.73 2.62
CA MET A 168 2.69 4.70 3.29
C MET A 168 2.59 4.43 4.80
N GLU A 169 2.36 3.17 5.21
CA GLU A 169 2.35 2.76 6.62
C GLU A 169 3.70 3.03 7.32
N THR A 170 4.80 2.61 6.68
CA THR A 170 6.16 2.78 7.21
C THR A 170 6.47 4.27 7.43
N ASP A 171 6.16 5.10 6.44
CA ASP A 171 6.40 6.55 6.50
C ASP A 171 5.56 7.20 7.61
N ARG A 172 4.28 6.86 7.72
CA ARG A 172 3.39 7.36 8.78
C ARG A 172 3.91 7.00 10.18
N ILE A 173 4.36 5.76 10.40
CA ILE A 173 4.97 5.34 11.68
C ILE A 173 6.23 6.17 11.97
N GLY A 174 7.09 6.36 10.97
CA GLY A 174 8.28 7.20 11.09
C GLY A 174 7.94 8.65 11.46
N PHE A 175 6.92 9.23 10.85
CA PHE A 175 6.45 10.58 11.16
C PHE A 175 5.86 10.68 12.57
N THR A 176 5.10 9.68 13.05
CA THR A 176 4.59 9.66 14.43
C THR A 176 5.73 9.64 15.45
N GLN A 177 6.79 8.86 15.21
CA GLN A 177 7.98 8.84 16.06
C GLN A 177 8.68 10.19 16.08
N ARG A 178 8.87 10.81 14.91
CA ARG A 178 9.46 12.15 14.78
C ARG A 178 8.61 13.21 15.48
N LEU A 179 7.29 13.15 15.37
CA LEU A 179 6.38 14.06 16.07
C LEU A 179 6.49 13.91 17.59
N GLY A 180 6.57 12.68 18.10
CA GLY A 180 6.78 12.41 19.52
C GLY A 180 8.10 12.93 20.07
N ALA A 181 9.16 12.96 19.23
CA ALA A 181 10.44 13.56 19.61
C ALA A 181 10.43 15.09 19.63
N VAL A 182 9.56 15.73 18.85
CA VAL A 182 9.41 17.20 18.80
C VAL A 182 8.44 17.71 19.86
N VAL A 183 7.31 17.01 20.06
CA VAL A 183 6.26 17.37 21.02
C VAL A 183 5.97 16.16 21.92
N PRO A 184 6.72 16.00 23.02
CA PRO A 184 6.50 14.90 23.95
C PRO A 184 5.12 14.99 24.58
N VAL A 185 4.53 13.83 24.83
CA VAL A 185 3.20 13.66 25.44
C VAL A 185 3.23 13.98 26.92
#